data_AF-A0A7W0SW16-F1
#
_entry.id   AF-A0A7W0SW16-F1
#
_cell.length_a   1.000
_cell.length_b   1.000
_cell.length_c   1.000
_cell.angle_alpha   90.00
_cell.angle_beta   90.00
_cell.angle_gamma   90.00
#
_symmetry.space_group_name_H-M   'P 1'
#
loop_
_entity.id
_entity.type
_entity.pdbx_description
1 polymer ?
#
loop_
_entity_poly.entity_id
_entity_poly.type
_entity_poly.pdbx_seq_one_letter_code
_entity_poly.pdbx_strand_id
1 'polypeptide(L)'
;LVSGAGEIGPIAEFSVAVQVDDDDPSPLPDGTDLSGGPATLAISVPEDTEDVSLVVTEGSLVQRLSLITGEPDPGNIALWQRANRNQVVGFSQGLTIRESAPGFITEDFPTTLSVSEVGLSYFQGPDNLTPSAPSQVFLVLDTVLDIDGQLGLLPPPFWTLTLPDGTVVPAGDFRAEPDLIGIFFEVPASFTEGTLAFGGVGPNDGVTFDTLGTFVSVPLAIPEG
;
A
#
# COMPACT_ATOMS: atom_id res chain seq x y z
N LEU A 1 4.21 12.28 -7.69
CA LEU A 1 3.75 11.61 -8.94
C LEU A 1 4.63 10.42 -9.27
N VAL A 2 4.46 9.33 -8.52
CA VAL A 2 4.58 7.98 -9.07
C VAL A 2 3.15 7.49 -9.12
N SER A 3 2.45 7.80 -10.23
CA SER A 3 1.22 7.09 -10.52
C SER A 3 1.65 5.69 -10.93
N GLY A 4 1.68 4.77 -9.97
CA GLY A 4 1.71 3.35 -10.25
C GLY A 4 0.38 2.97 -10.88
N ALA A 5 0.19 3.30 -12.16
CA ALA A 5 -0.39 2.30 -13.04
C ALA A 5 0.41 1.04 -12.78
N GLY A 6 -0.24 -0.09 -12.53
CA GLY A 6 0.43 -1.36 -12.28
C GLY A 6 1.44 -1.65 -13.38
N GLU A 7 2.66 -1.13 -13.24
CA GLU A 7 3.79 -1.49 -14.03
C GLU A 7 4.17 -2.83 -13.44
N ILE A 8 3.73 -3.86 -14.16
CA ILE A 8 4.32 -5.18 -14.09
C ILE A 8 5.81 -4.92 -14.38
N GLY A 9 6.60 -4.79 -13.31
CA GLY A 9 8.05 -4.79 -13.38
C GLY A 9 8.53 -6.08 -14.05
N PRO A 10 9.85 -6.26 -14.26
CA PRO A 10 10.35 -7.52 -14.78
C PRO A 10 9.75 -8.66 -13.95
N ILE A 11 8.95 -9.50 -14.61
CA ILE A 11 8.19 -10.57 -13.98
C ILE A 11 9.17 -11.34 -13.10
N ALA A 12 9.00 -11.28 -11.78
CA ALA A 12 9.71 -12.21 -10.94
C ALA A 12 9.37 -13.62 -11.45
N GLU A 13 10.32 -14.55 -11.40
CA GLU A 13 10.04 -15.93 -11.80
C GLU A 13 8.92 -16.45 -10.90
N PHE A 14 7.71 -16.47 -11.42
CA PHE A 14 6.58 -17.10 -10.77
C PHE A 14 6.60 -18.59 -11.11
N SER A 15 6.25 -19.42 -10.13
CA SER A 15 6.02 -20.84 -10.36
C SER A 15 4.56 -21.16 -10.10
N VAL A 16 4.05 -22.10 -10.89
CA VAL A 16 2.69 -22.62 -10.74
C VAL A 16 2.78 -24.13 -10.54
N ALA A 17 2.09 -24.62 -9.52
CA ALA A 17 2.06 -26.00 -9.10
C ALA A 17 0.64 -26.42 -8.73
N VAL A 18 0.39 -27.73 -8.65
CA VAL A 18 -0.81 -28.31 -8.07
C VAL A 18 -0.43 -28.96 -6.76
N GLN A 19 -1.18 -28.68 -5.71
CA GLN A 19 -1.11 -29.34 -4.42
C GLN A 19 -2.37 -30.17 -4.23
N VAL A 20 -2.21 -31.39 -3.71
CA VAL A 20 -3.31 -32.30 -3.35
C VAL A 20 -3.19 -32.56 -1.85
N ASP A 21 -4.24 -32.22 -1.11
CA ASP A 21 -4.25 -32.24 0.35
C ASP A 21 -3.00 -31.55 0.95
N ASP A 22 -2.36 -32.15 1.95
CA ASP A 22 -1.16 -31.61 2.61
C ASP A 22 0.16 -32.03 1.92
N ASP A 23 0.12 -32.61 0.72
CA ASP A 23 1.33 -33.01 0.00
C ASP A 23 2.15 -31.81 -0.48
N ASP A 24 3.41 -32.04 -0.85
CA ASP A 24 4.25 -31.01 -1.46
C ASP A 24 3.67 -30.56 -2.83
N PRO A 25 3.67 -29.25 -3.15
CA PRO A 25 3.22 -28.78 -4.45
C PRO A 25 4.01 -29.40 -5.61
N SER A 26 3.30 -30.01 -6.55
CA SER A 26 3.86 -30.62 -7.76
C SER A 26 3.83 -29.63 -8.92
N PRO A 27 4.95 -29.35 -9.60
CA PRO A 27 4.97 -28.41 -10.72
C PRO A 27 4.04 -28.88 -11.83
N LEU A 28 3.49 -27.92 -12.58
CA LEU A 28 2.69 -28.25 -13.76
C LEU A 28 3.49 -29.05 -14.79
N PRO A 29 2.84 -29.92 -15.58
CA PRO A 29 3.52 -30.66 -16.64
C PRO A 29 4.28 -29.73 -17.59
N ASP A 30 5.47 -30.16 -18.00
CA ASP A 30 6.30 -29.43 -18.96
C ASP A 30 5.50 -29.07 -20.23
N GLY A 31 5.59 -27.80 -20.65
CA GLY A 31 4.88 -27.30 -21.83
C GLY A 31 3.46 -26.80 -21.56
N THR A 32 3.03 -26.71 -20.30
CA THR A 32 1.81 -25.99 -19.94
C THR A 32 2.02 -24.49 -20.17
N ASP A 33 1.54 -23.99 -21.31
CA ASP A 33 1.58 -22.56 -21.64
C ASP A 33 0.38 -21.84 -21.01
N LEU A 34 0.65 -21.02 -20.00
CA LEU A 34 -0.34 -20.18 -19.33
C LEU A 34 -0.38 -18.75 -19.90
N SER A 35 0.47 -18.42 -20.86
CA SER A 35 0.64 -17.04 -21.38
C SER A 35 -0.33 -16.66 -22.51
N GLY A 36 -1.00 -17.64 -23.11
CA GLY A 36 -1.77 -17.48 -24.36
C GLY A 36 -3.30 -17.50 -24.25
N GLY A 37 -3.88 -17.63 -23.05
CA GLY A 37 -5.32 -17.75 -22.85
C GLY A 37 -5.70 -18.91 -21.92
N PRO A 38 -6.97 -19.37 -21.93
CA PRO A 38 -7.42 -20.42 -21.03
C PRO A 38 -6.69 -21.73 -21.33
N ALA A 39 -5.86 -22.18 -20.39
CA ALA A 39 -5.27 -23.51 -20.39
C ALA A 39 -6.22 -24.51 -19.73
N THR A 40 -6.26 -25.74 -20.23
CA THR A 40 -7.00 -26.84 -19.61
C THR A 40 -6.02 -27.84 -19.04
N LEU A 41 -6.16 -28.12 -17.75
CA LEU A 41 -5.38 -29.12 -17.03
C LEU A 41 -6.33 -30.24 -16.57
N ALA A 42 -5.94 -31.49 -16.80
CA ALA A 42 -6.62 -32.66 -16.28
C ALA A 42 -5.78 -33.24 -15.14
N ILE A 43 -6.38 -33.34 -13.94
CA ILE A 43 -5.73 -33.86 -12.75
C ILE A 43 -6.53 -35.08 -12.30
N SER A 44 -5.84 -36.16 -11.97
CA SER A 44 -6.44 -37.33 -11.33
C SER A 44 -6.04 -37.32 -9.86
N VAL A 45 -7.02 -37.29 -8.97
CA VAL A 45 -6.82 -37.30 -7.52
C VAL A 45 -7.56 -38.49 -6.88
N PRO A 46 -7.13 -38.97 -5.70
CA PRO A 46 -7.88 -39.93 -4.91
C PRO A 46 -9.35 -39.52 -4.67
N GLU A 47 -10.24 -40.49 -4.48
CA GLU A 47 -11.67 -40.22 -4.25
C GLU A 47 -11.95 -39.54 -2.89
N ASP A 48 -11.02 -39.68 -1.94
CA ASP A 48 -11.08 -39.15 -0.59
C ASP A 48 -10.28 -37.85 -0.41
N THR A 49 -9.77 -37.26 -1.49
CA THR A 49 -9.11 -35.95 -1.47
C THR A 49 -10.09 -34.85 -1.05
N GLU A 50 -9.71 -34.08 -0.03
CA GLU A 50 -10.51 -33.00 0.53
C GLU A 50 -10.08 -31.63 -0.02
N ASP A 51 -8.81 -31.49 -0.40
CA ASP A 51 -8.26 -30.27 -1.00
C ASP A 51 -7.47 -30.56 -2.27
N VAL A 52 -7.73 -29.77 -3.31
CA VAL A 52 -6.86 -29.68 -4.48
C VAL A 52 -6.71 -28.20 -4.76
N SER A 53 -5.48 -27.71 -4.76
CA SER A 53 -5.18 -26.29 -4.88
C SER A 53 -4.17 -26.02 -5.99
N LEU A 54 -4.44 -24.99 -6.79
CA LEU A 54 -3.44 -24.39 -7.66
C LEU A 54 -2.59 -23.45 -6.81
N VAL A 55 -1.29 -23.74 -6.70
CA VAL A 55 -0.34 -22.98 -5.91
C VAL A 55 0.48 -22.09 -6.84
N VAL A 56 0.42 -20.78 -6.63
CA VAL A 56 1.25 -19.80 -7.32
C VAL A 56 2.25 -19.25 -6.31
N THR A 57 3.54 -19.36 -6.63
CA THR A 57 4.63 -18.83 -5.79
C THR A 57 5.41 -17.79 -6.55
N GLU A 58 5.59 -16.61 -5.95
CA GLU A 58 6.39 -15.51 -6.45
C GLU A 58 7.26 -14.97 -5.31
N GLY A 59 8.57 -15.24 -5.34
CA GLY A 59 9.46 -14.92 -4.22
C GLY A 59 9.04 -15.62 -2.92
N SER A 60 8.71 -14.86 -1.87
CA SER A 60 8.20 -15.37 -0.59
C SER A 60 6.68 -15.51 -0.53
N LEU A 61 5.98 -15.11 -1.58
CA LEU A 61 4.53 -15.02 -1.62
C LEU A 61 3.94 -16.30 -2.19
N VAL A 62 3.02 -16.92 -1.45
CA VAL A 62 2.32 -18.15 -1.85
C VAL A 62 0.82 -17.87 -1.89
N GLN A 63 0.19 -18.15 -3.03
CA GLN A 63 -1.25 -18.07 -3.20
C GLN A 63 -1.80 -19.43 -3.62
N ARG A 64 -2.96 -19.79 -3.10
CA ARG A 64 -3.67 -21.04 -3.37
C ARG A 64 -5.08 -20.76 -3.86
N LEU A 65 -5.46 -21.39 -4.96
CA LEU A 65 -6.83 -21.38 -5.46
C LEU A 65 -7.35 -22.81 -5.40
N SER A 66 -8.41 -23.05 -4.65
CA SER A 66 -9.05 -24.37 -4.63
C SER A 66 -9.57 -24.69 -6.04
N LEU A 67 -9.12 -25.81 -6.60
CA LEU A 67 -9.62 -26.39 -7.84
C LEU A 67 -10.92 -27.16 -7.64
N ILE A 68 -11.32 -27.42 -6.38
CA ILE A 68 -12.60 -28.05 -6.02
C ILE A 68 -13.69 -26.99 -5.91
N THR A 69 -13.48 -25.96 -5.11
CA THR A 69 -14.50 -24.92 -4.83
C THR A 69 -14.38 -23.71 -5.73
N GLY A 70 -13.21 -23.47 -6.32
CA GLY A 70 -12.90 -22.23 -7.03
C GLY A 70 -12.60 -21.05 -6.12
N GLU A 71 -12.53 -21.26 -4.79
CA GLU A 71 -12.30 -20.20 -3.82
C GLU A 71 -10.80 -20.02 -3.53
N PRO A 72 -10.32 -18.78 -3.37
CA PRO A 72 -8.97 -18.52 -2.91
C PRO A 72 -8.81 -18.90 -1.43
N ASP A 73 -7.61 -19.37 -1.06
CA ASP A 73 -7.25 -19.59 0.34
C ASP A 73 -7.32 -18.28 1.14
N PRO A 74 -7.84 -18.27 2.38
CA PRO A 74 -7.88 -17.09 3.26
C PRO A 74 -6.53 -16.38 3.46
N GLY A 75 -5.42 -17.10 3.32
CA GLY A 75 -4.05 -16.57 3.41
C GLY A 75 -3.53 -15.95 2.11
N ASN A 76 -4.24 -16.08 0.99
CA ASN A 76 -3.91 -15.36 -0.23
C ASN A 76 -3.92 -13.88 0.05
N ILE A 77 -2.88 -13.18 -0.39
CA ILE A 77 -3.03 -11.74 -0.51
C ILE A 77 -4.15 -11.52 -1.52
N ALA A 78 -5.16 -10.71 -1.16
CA ALA A 78 -6.46 -10.58 -1.85
C ALA A 78 -6.36 -9.94 -3.27
N LEU A 79 -5.28 -10.18 -3.99
CA LEU A 79 -4.51 -9.16 -4.68
C LEU A 79 -4.67 -9.21 -6.20
N TRP A 80 -4.96 -10.36 -6.80
CA TRP A 80 -5.11 -10.43 -8.26
C TRP A 80 -6.51 -10.09 -8.77
N GLN A 81 -7.51 -9.95 -7.90
CA GLN A 81 -8.86 -9.52 -8.27
C GLN A 81 -9.18 -8.07 -7.89
N ARG A 82 -8.40 -7.47 -6.99
CA ARG A 82 -8.70 -6.12 -6.48
C ARG A 82 -7.81 -5.10 -7.16
N ALA A 83 -8.43 -4.28 -8.00
CA ALA A 83 -7.77 -3.10 -8.55
C ALA A 83 -7.40 -2.14 -7.41
N ASN A 84 -6.31 -1.40 -7.59
CA ASN A 84 -6.01 -0.25 -6.75
C ASN A 84 -7.23 0.67 -6.73
N ARG A 85 -7.59 1.13 -5.53
CA ARG A 85 -8.76 1.99 -5.32
C ARG A 85 -8.27 3.36 -4.89
N ASN A 86 -8.66 4.36 -5.65
CA ASN A 86 -8.23 5.72 -5.39
C ASN A 86 -9.41 6.62 -5.06
N GLN A 87 -9.13 7.62 -4.24
CA GLN A 87 -10.02 8.75 -4.00
C GLN A 87 -9.26 10.02 -4.36
N VAL A 88 -9.82 10.78 -5.30
CA VAL A 88 -9.43 12.19 -5.47
C VAL A 88 -9.97 12.96 -4.27
N VAL A 89 -9.05 13.53 -3.50
CA VAL A 89 -9.37 14.29 -2.28
C VAL A 89 -9.54 15.77 -2.63
N GLY A 90 -8.63 16.33 -3.42
CA GLY A 90 -8.67 17.73 -3.85
C GLY A 90 -8.65 18.74 -2.69
N PHE A 91 -8.02 18.39 -1.58
CA PHE A 91 -7.94 19.22 -0.38
C PHE A 91 -6.76 20.18 -0.45
N SER A 92 -6.97 21.43 -0.03
CA SER A 92 -5.90 22.42 0.12
C SER A 92 -6.22 23.38 1.26
N GLN A 93 -5.25 23.61 2.14
CA GLN A 93 -5.40 24.51 3.28
C GLN A 93 -4.10 25.26 3.55
N GLY A 94 -4.22 26.58 3.74
CA GLY A 94 -3.14 27.42 4.26
C GLY A 94 -2.96 27.23 5.77
N LEU A 95 -1.72 27.18 6.22
CA LEU A 95 -1.29 27.13 7.60
C LEU A 95 0.02 27.91 7.80
N THR A 96 0.48 28.00 9.05
CA THR A 96 1.80 28.55 9.38
C THR A 96 2.63 27.44 9.97
N ILE A 97 3.86 27.32 9.48
CA ILE A 97 4.87 26.42 10.02
C ILE A 97 6.01 27.25 10.55
N ARG A 98 6.47 26.92 11.76
CA ARG A 98 7.70 27.44 12.31
C ARG A 98 8.83 26.47 12.03
N GLU A 99 9.90 27.00 11.45
CA GLU A 99 11.16 26.27 11.30
C GLU A 99 12.19 26.77 12.31
N SER A 100 12.92 25.84 12.91
CA SER A 100 14.02 26.16 13.80
C SER A 100 15.16 25.17 13.66
N ALA A 101 16.39 25.66 13.64
CA ALA A 101 17.59 24.82 13.62
C ALA A 101 18.68 25.40 14.56
N PRO A 102 19.48 24.55 15.23
CA PRO A 102 20.54 25.03 16.11
C PRO A 102 21.52 25.96 15.38
N GLY A 103 21.72 27.17 15.90
CA GLY A 103 22.63 28.16 15.30
C GLY A 103 22.02 28.98 14.15
N PHE A 104 20.74 28.76 13.82
CA PHE A 104 19.99 29.52 12.82
C PHE A 104 18.84 30.31 13.47
N ILE A 105 18.28 31.24 12.70
CA ILE A 105 17.10 32.01 13.11
C ILE A 105 15.87 31.09 13.10
N THR A 106 14.98 31.27 14.07
CA THR A 106 13.65 30.66 14.07
C THR A 106 12.68 31.59 13.35
N GLU A 107 11.96 31.07 12.37
CA GLU A 107 11.08 31.87 11.50
C GLU A 107 9.79 31.12 11.19
N ASP A 108 8.71 31.89 10.98
CA ASP A 108 7.37 31.40 10.69
C ASP A 108 7.09 31.63 9.20
N PHE A 109 6.78 30.56 8.48
CA PHE A 109 6.51 30.58 7.05
C PHE A 109 5.02 30.36 6.77
N PRO A 110 4.43 31.13 5.84
CA PRO A 110 3.15 30.76 5.27
C PRO A 110 3.33 29.48 4.45
N THR A 111 2.44 28.51 4.69
CA THR A 111 2.52 27.21 4.05
C THR A 111 1.17 26.79 3.52
N THR A 112 1.13 26.16 2.36
CA THR A 112 -0.07 25.49 1.84
C THR A 112 0.12 23.99 1.88
N LEU A 113 -0.72 23.29 2.63
CA LEU A 113 -0.83 21.84 2.56
C LEU A 113 -1.87 21.45 1.51
N SER A 114 -1.50 20.56 0.60
CA SER A 114 -2.43 19.96 -0.36
C SER A 114 -2.40 18.44 -0.26
N VAL A 115 -3.59 17.84 -0.31
CA VAL A 115 -3.80 16.38 -0.44
C VAL A 115 -4.63 16.18 -1.69
N SER A 116 -3.99 15.71 -2.75
CA SER A 116 -4.61 15.59 -4.08
C SER A 116 -5.39 14.29 -4.20
N GLU A 117 -4.78 13.19 -3.80
CA GLU A 117 -5.27 11.83 -3.98
C GLU A 117 -4.79 10.94 -2.84
N VAL A 118 -5.58 9.93 -2.52
CA VAL A 118 -5.14 8.79 -1.71
C VAL A 118 -5.45 7.51 -2.47
N GLY A 119 -4.53 6.54 -2.40
CA GLY A 119 -4.65 5.27 -3.12
C GLY A 119 -4.42 4.09 -2.20
N LEU A 120 -5.29 3.07 -2.31
CA LEU A 120 -5.03 1.76 -1.75
C LEU A 120 -4.20 0.96 -2.75
N SER A 121 -2.99 0.62 -2.35
CA SER A 121 -2.04 -0.18 -3.12
C SER A 121 -1.57 -1.38 -2.32
N TYR A 122 -1.59 -2.53 -2.95
CA TYR A 122 -1.20 -3.78 -2.31
C TYR A 122 0.27 -4.14 -2.51
N PHE A 123 0.93 -3.48 -3.47
CA PHE A 123 2.37 -3.58 -3.72
C PHE A 123 2.92 -2.19 -4.01
N GLN A 124 4.17 -1.90 -3.61
CA GLN A 124 4.79 -0.62 -3.90
C GLN A 124 6.23 -0.76 -4.42
N GLY A 125 6.52 -0.01 -5.47
CA GLY A 125 7.86 0.13 -6.05
C GLY A 125 8.41 -1.10 -6.79
N PRO A 126 9.68 -0.99 -7.25
CA PRO A 126 10.28 -1.96 -8.16
C PRO A 126 10.50 -3.34 -7.52
N ASP A 127 10.64 -3.39 -6.19
CA ASP A 127 10.86 -4.63 -5.43
C ASP A 127 9.56 -5.26 -4.92
N ASN A 128 8.39 -4.77 -5.36
CA ASN A 128 7.07 -5.23 -4.91
C ASN A 128 6.95 -5.26 -3.37
N LEU A 129 7.31 -4.16 -2.71
CA LEU A 129 7.16 -4.04 -1.26
C LEU A 129 5.72 -4.42 -0.88
N THR A 130 5.58 -5.27 0.14
CA THR A 130 4.30 -5.80 0.60
C THR A 130 3.95 -5.27 1.99
N PRO A 131 2.66 -5.13 2.30
CA PRO A 131 2.20 -4.86 3.66
C PRO A 131 2.67 -5.94 4.64
N SER A 132 2.70 -5.62 5.93
CA SER A 132 3.17 -6.54 6.98
C SER A 132 2.36 -7.83 7.11
N ALA A 133 1.13 -7.87 6.57
CA ALA A 133 0.29 -9.06 6.57
C ALA A 133 -0.62 -9.13 5.31
N PRO A 134 -1.05 -10.32 4.87
CA PRO A 134 -1.94 -10.49 3.71
C PRO A 134 -3.30 -9.78 3.83
N SER A 135 -3.76 -9.51 5.06
CA SER A 135 -5.02 -8.79 5.32
C SER A 135 -4.86 -7.26 5.32
N GLN A 136 -3.65 -6.75 5.11
CA GLN A 136 -3.32 -5.32 5.10
C GLN A 136 -3.10 -4.83 3.66
N VAL A 137 -3.19 -3.52 3.49
CA VAL A 137 -2.92 -2.80 2.23
C VAL A 137 -2.24 -1.48 2.59
N PHE A 138 -1.41 -0.94 1.69
CA PHE A 138 -0.89 0.40 1.84
C PHE A 138 -1.95 1.42 1.43
N LEU A 139 -2.27 2.36 2.32
CA LEU A 139 -2.90 3.62 1.95
C LEU A 139 -1.79 4.65 1.69
N VAL A 140 -1.61 5.03 0.44
CA VAL A 140 -0.54 5.92 -0.01
C VAL A 140 -1.10 7.32 -0.24
N LEU A 141 -0.40 8.33 0.24
CA LEU A 141 -0.82 9.72 0.10
C LEU A 141 -0.10 10.42 -1.06
N ASP A 142 -0.86 11.12 -1.91
CA ASP A 142 -0.30 12.15 -2.80
C ASP A 142 -0.50 13.52 -2.16
N THR A 143 0.59 14.06 -1.62
CA THR A 143 0.59 15.32 -0.88
C THR A 143 1.68 16.24 -1.39
N VAL A 144 1.44 17.54 -1.22
CA VAL A 144 2.42 18.58 -1.48
C VAL A 144 2.33 19.59 -0.36
N LEU A 145 3.49 19.99 0.13
CA LEU A 145 3.62 21.13 1.00
C LEU A 145 4.33 22.25 0.24
N ASP A 146 3.72 23.41 0.15
CA ASP A 146 4.30 24.61 -0.44
C ASP A 146 4.66 25.59 0.68
N ILE A 147 5.95 25.70 1.00
CA ILE A 147 6.49 26.61 2.00
C ILE A 147 7.14 27.78 1.26
N ASP A 148 6.49 28.94 1.28
CA ASP A 148 6.98 30.16 0.61
C ASP A 148 7.39 29.96 -0.87
N GLY A 149 6.63 29.17 -1.62
CA GLY A 149 6.91 28.85 -3.03
C GLY A 149 7.87 27.67 -3.25
N GLN A 150 8.37 27.06 -2.18
CA GLN A 150 9.20 25.86 -2.24
C GLN A 150 8.35 24.62 -1.97
N LEU A 151 8.33 23.69 -2.94
CA LEU A 151 7.60 22.44 -2.82
C LEU A 151 8.41 21.40 -2.05
N GLY A 152 7.74 20.72 -1.13
CA GLY A 152 8.33 19.65 -0.32
C GLY A 152 7.30 18.66 0.23
N LEU A 153 7.79 17.76 1.06
CA LEU A 153 7.03 16.75 1.79
C LEU A 153 7.51 16.72 3.23
N LEU A 154 6.58 16.79 4.19
CA LEU A 154 6.94 16.57 5.60
C LEU A 154 6.94 15.07 5.93
N PRO A 155 7.84 14.64 6.83
CA PRO A 155 8.03 13.24 7.16
C PRO A 155 6.80 12.65 7.88
N PRO A 156 6.72 11.32 7.99
CA PRO A 156 5.60 10.63 8.63
C PRO A 156 5.20 11.08 10.04
N PRO A 157 6.09 11.60 10.92
CA PRO A 157 5.69 12.04 12.27
C PRO A 157 4.58 13.10 12.32
N PHE A 158 4.33 13.83 11.23
CA PHE A 158 3.26 14.81 11.15
C PHE A 158 1.90 14.24 10.74
N TRP A 159 1.86 12.96 10.37
CA TRP A 159 0.70 12.33 9.73
C TRP A 159 0.17 11.18 10.57
N THR A 160 -1.13 11.19 10.80
CA THR A 160 -1.86 10.10 11.46
C THR A 160 -3.15 9.82 10.72
N LEU A 161 -3.60 8.57 10.75
CA LEU A 161 -4.89 8.17 10.22
C LEU A 161 -5.73 7.63 11.37
N THR A 162 -6.94 8.15 11.54
CA THR A 162 -7.92 7.58 12.47
C THR A 162 -8.92 6.73 11.69
N LEU A 163 -9.00 5.45 12.04
CA LEU A 163 -9.98 4.51 11.48
C LEU A 163 -11.37 4.72 12.11
N PRO A 164 -12.45 4.18 11.52
CA PRO A 164 -13.83 4.38 12.02
C PRO A 164 -14.07 3.81 13.42
N ASP A 165 -13.29 2.80 13.83
CA ASP A 165 -13.31 2.23 15.17
C ASP A 165 -12.56 3.08 16.20
N GLY A 166 -11.95 4.19 15.79
CA GLY A 166 -11.14 5.09 16.60
C GLY A 166 -9.66 4.69 16.71
N THR A 167 -9.24 3.60 16.06
CA THR A 167 -7.83 3.19 16.02
C THR A 167 -7.01 4.25 15.29
N VAL A 168 -5.89 4.66 15.90
CA VAL A 168 -4.94 5.60 15.29
C VAL A 168 -3.77 4.83 14.70
N VAL A 169 -3.58 4.99 13.39
CA VAL A 169 -2.49 4.40 12.63
C VAL A 169 -1.44 5.48 12.36
N PRO A 170 -0.18 5.27 12.77
CA PRO A 170 0.91 6.19 12.43
C PRO A 170 1.30 6.03 10.96
N ALA A 171 1.77 7.11 10.34
CA ALA A 171 2.32 7.03 9.00
C ALA A 171 3.69 6.33 9.00
N GLY A 172 3.98 5.62 7.91
CA GLY A 172 5.28 5.08 7.54
C GLY A 172 5.94 5.90 6.42
N ASP A 173 7.26 5.71 6.26
CA ASP A 173 8.06 6.33 5.21
C ASP A 173 8.53 5.27 4.22
N PHE A 174 8.34 5.51 2.92
CA PHE A 174 9.02 4.71 1.91
C PHE A 174 10.48 5.12 1.71
N ARG A 175 10.97 6.24 2.26
CA ARG A 175 12.36 6.72 2.08
C ARG A 175 13.45 5.74 2.53
N ALA A 176 13.13 4.69 3.28
CA ALA A 176 14.06 3.58 3.52
C ALA A 176 14.45 2.87 2.21
N GLU A 177 13.56 2.92 1.22
CA GLU A 177 13.76 2.43 -0.14
C GLU A 177 14.20 3.61 -1.04
N PRO A 178 15.42 3.55 -1.61
CA PRO A 178 16.01 4.70 -2.33
C PRO A 178 15.20 5.16 -3.54
N ASP A 179 14.37 4.30 -4.10
CA ASP A 179 13.57 4.56 -5.31
C ASP A 179 12.11 4.95 -5.00
N LEU A 180 11.70 4.99 -3.72
CA LEU A 180 10.35 5.34 -3.31
C LEU A 180 10.33 6.48 -2.29
N ILE A 181 9.81 7.62 -2.70
CA ILE A 181 9.55 8.75 -1.81
C ILE A 181 8.04 8.89 -1.66
N GLY A 182 7.52 8.62 -0.47
CA GLY A 182 6.10 8.72 -0.21
C GLY A 182 5.73 8.36 1.23
N ILE A 183 4.56 8.82 1.64
CA ILE A 183 3.98 8.57 2.96
C ILE A 183 2.90 7.53 2.81
N PHE A 184 2.88 6.54 3.69
CA PHE A 184 1.85 5.50 3.69
C PHE A 184 1.30 5.21 5.08
N PHE A 185 0.17 4.51 5.11
CA PHE A 185 -0.34 3.82 6.29
C PHE A 185 -0.60 2.37 5.91
N GLU A 186 -0.37 1.44 6.83
CA GLU A 186 -0.93 0.09 6.67
C GLU A 186 -2.32 0.06 7.29
N VAL A 187 -3.31 -0.28 6.46
CA VAL A 187 -4.72 -0.34 6.84
C VAL A 187 -5.32 -1.68 6.43
N PRO A 188 -6.42 -2.12 7.05
CA PRO A 188 -7.11 -3.32 6.60
C PRO A 188 -7.47 -3.25 5.11
N ALA A 189 -7.36 -4.35 4.38
CA ALA A 189 -7.70 -4.42 2.96
C ALA A 189 -9.16 -4.03 2.65
N SER A 190 -10.05 -4.10 3.66
CA SER A 190 -11.44 -3.67 3.61
C SER A 190 -11.65 -2.19 3.93
N PHE A 191 -10.60 -1.39 4.08
CA PHE A 191 -10.70 0.03 4.38
C PHE A 191 -11.50 0.78 3.30
N THR A 192 -12.40 1.64 3.75
CA THR A 192 -13.29 2.47 2.91
C THR A 192 -13.42 3.90 3.43
N GLU A 193 -13.20 4.15 4.72
CA GLU A 193 -13.32 5.49 5.29
C GLU A 193 -12.41 5.68 6.50
N GLY A 194 -12.04 6.92 6.77
CA GLY A 194 -11.20 7.31 7.90
C GLY A 194 -10.97 8.82 7.93
N THR A 195 -10.21 9.30 8.91
CA THR A 195 -9.83 10.70 9.00
C THR A 195 -8.31 10.82 9.01
N LEU A 196 -7.77 11.43 7.95
CA LEU A 196 -6.37 11.79 7.88
C LEU A 196 -6.16 13.07 8.68
N ALA A 197 -5.13 13.09 9.53
CA ALA A 197 -4.76 14.25 10.29
C ALA A 197 -3.30 14.63 10.02
N PHE A 198 -3.07 15.94 9.92
CA PHE A 198 -1.76 16.55 9.79
C PHE A 198 -1.54 17.58 10.89
N GLY A 199 -0.39 17.53 11.56
CA GLY A 199 0.00 18.53 12.55
C GLY A 199 1.03 18.01 13.55
N GLY A 200 1.59 18.92 14.34
CA GLY A 200 2.50 18.60 15.44
C GLY A 200 3.87 19.25 15.30
N VAL A 201 4.85 18.65 15.98
CA VAL A 201 6.24 19.11 16.03
C VAL A 201 7.17 17.93 15.76
N GLY A 202 8.13 18.12 14.88
CA GLY A 202 9.05 17.04 14.52
C GLY A 202 10.29 17.50 13.76
N PRO A 203 11.38 16.72 13.83
CA PRO A 203 12.57 16.99 13.03
C PRO A 203 12.36 16.55 11.57
N ASN A 204 12.98 17.28 10.64
CA ASN A 204 13.15 16.92 9.24
C ASN A 204 14.50 17.50 8.78
N ASP A 205 15.43 16.62 8.38
CA ASP A 205 16.77 16.99 7.90
C ASP A 205 17.55 17.99 8.79
N GLY A 206 17.44 17.83 10.11
CA GLY A 206 18.14 18.68 11.08
C GLY A 206 17.45 20.01 11.40
N VAL A 207 16.31 20.29 10.76
CA VAL A 207 15.41 21.41 11.07
C VAL A 207 14.20 20.87 11.85
N THR A 208 13.75 21.58 12.88
CA THR A 208 12.51 21.27 13.59
C THR A 208 11.38 22.08 12.98
N PHE A 209 10.35 21.37 12.54
CA PHE A 209 9.11 21.92 12.02
C PHE A 209 8.03 21.85 13.10
N ASP A 210 7.28 22.94 13.29
CA ASP A 210 6.19 23.07 14.26
C ASP A 210 4.98 23.72 13.57
N THR A 211 3.82 23.04 13.57
CA THR A 211 2.57 23.58 13.00
C THR A 211 1.85 24.58 13.92
N LEU A 212 2.50 24.97 15.01
CA LEU A 212 2.03 25.96 15.99
C LEU A 212 0.69 25.58 16.62
N GLY A 213 0.49 24.28 16.85
CA GLY A 213 -0.76 23.73 17.36
C GLY A 213 -1.90 23.68 16.34
N THR A 214 -1.65 24.05 15.07
CA THR A 214 -2.60 23.86 13.99
C THR A 214 -2.67 22.38 13.64
N PHE A 215 -3.88 21.84 13.65
CA PHE A 215 -4.18 20.50 13.16
C PHE A 215 -5.15 20.60 12.00
N VAL A 216 -4.83 19.88 10.94
CA VAL A 216 -5.66 19.74 9.75
C VAL A 216 -6.28 18.34 9.78
N SER A 217 -7.57 18.26 9.46
CA SER A 217 -8.28 16.99 9.36
C SER A 217 -8.97 16.89 8.01
N VAL A 218 -8.73 15.78 7.32
CA VAL A 218 -9.24 15.50 5.97
C VAL A 218 -10.01 14.18 6.02
N PRO A 219 -11.34 14.20 5.82
CA PRO A 219 -12.11 12.97 5.75
C PRO A 219 -11.76 12.22 4.48
N LEU A 220 -11.56 10.91 4.62
CA LEU A 220 -11.33 9.98 3.52
C LEU A 220 -12.55 9.10 3.34
N ALA A 221 -12.91 8.84 2.09
CA ALA A 221 -13.98 7.98 1.65
C ALA A 221 -13.56 7.34 0.32
N ILE A 222 -12.93 6.17 0.42
CA ILE A 222 -12.49 5.37 -0.71
C ILE A 222 -13.63 4.42 -1.09
N PRO A 223 -14.06 4.40 -2.37
CA PRO A 223 -15.14 3.50 -2.81
C PRO A 223 -14.88 2.05 -2.43
N GLU A 224 -15.95 1.32 -2.09
CA GLU A 224 -15.91 -0.14 -2.05
C GLU A 224 -15.54 -0.71 -3.42
N GLY A 225 -14.89 -1.88 -3.44
CA GLY A 225 -14.51 -2.61 -4.66
C GLY A 225 -14.61 -4.10 -4.46
#